data_AF-A0A970CLD4-F1
#
_entry.id   AF-A0A970CLD4-F1
#
_cell.length_a   1.000
_cell.length_b   1.000
_cell.length_c   1.000
_cell.angle_alpha   90.00
_cell.angle_beta   90.00
_cell.angle_gamma   90.00
#
_symmetry.space_group_name_H-M   'P 1'
#
loop_
_entity.id
_entity.type
_entity.pdbx_description
1 polymer ?
#
loop_
_entity_poly.entity_id
_entity_poly.type
_entity_poly.pdbx_seq_one_letter_code
_entity_poly.pdbx_strand_id
1 'polypeptide(L)'
;MNNFLQFIEEDIEAKKTLISTMPTKTKTNKRKYNEKIDTIIEKYSAYKAHVKKYITVKSKSYEIKKTENDLEKISNKVSTLEHVRFILNPTNTYFEKMGFDDLVYELSNYYEFNFNSLNDIINQFLKKFELAGIKLTSKDFNYTYYVNEYMTAFFEARRDENYEKLPEIFEKIYWVNPEIIRHLELNFRKLIKKHAKKFIAYIAKLEKEVLLENGVNNYDDCLRKLRIVYEELNEADKENISDIIDLAKNGTIDMTVYFEDNKLRATTYESLMIDPLNLNDSEAMEKFYESLGKLKLNLEEYVNYMKFLLLINDFKNTYSNQVMNENKGPLIMTTEKNLKVIEAQIADREEKLEKINKRLLGGRLSLFESKDDNAITKMKIDSIKLAKELYDMYKAYDNEFFKLKVLTILTRSLTVAELLHLYYSFDYFKKMAIKKVFNITNYDEIIKYSDSFDLFAMNPTNIITKGIFVFDEGNVAKIIINKYRLDNINLTEEMLADESEVTNLLEKVNYLLRINVIEKSSTTVEKIWFISQVEKIKNAEKKEN
;
A
#
# COMPACT_ATOMS: atom_id res chain seq x y z
N MET A 1 40.44 10.10 30.10
CA MET A 1 39.65 9.20 30.97
C MET A 1 40.45 7.99 31.47
N ASN A 2 41.55 7.58 30.82
CA ASN A 2 42.41 6.48 31.30
C ASN A 2 42.84 6.65 32.77
N ASN A 3 43.09 7.90 33.19
CA ASN A 3 43.51 8.21 34.55
C ASN A 3 42.38 8.08 35.61
N PHE A 4 41.10 8.08 35.21
CA PHE A 4 39.97 7.97 36.14
C PHE A 4 39.49 6.53 36.31
N LEU A 5 39.45 5.74 35.23
CA LEU A 5 39.13 4.31 35.32
C LEU A 5 40.16 3.58 36.19
N GLN A 6 41.45 3.80 35.90
CA GLN A 6 42.54 3.24 36.70
C GLN A 6 42.45 3.67 38.17
N PHE A 7 42.18 4.95 38.44
CA PHE A 7 41.95 5.44 39.80
C PHE A 7 40.79 4.73 40.51
N ILE A 8 39.65 4.51 39.82
CA ILE A 8 38.49 3.81 40.39
C ILE A 8 38.86 2.35 40.70
N GLU A 9 39.54 1.65 39.79
CA GLU A 9 39.98 0.26 39.98
C GLU A 9 40.93 0.12 41.17
N GLU A 10 41.92 1.01 41.27
CA GLU A 10 42.86 1.08 42.40
C GLU A 10 42.14 1.43 43.72
N ASP A 11 41.20 2.39 43.72
CA ASP A 11 40.42 2.74 44.92
C ASP A 11 39.52 1.57 45.36
N ILE A 12 38.94 0.81 44.41
CA ILE A 12 38.13 -0.39 44.69
C ILE A 12 38.96 -1.44 45.43
N GLU A 13 40.15 -1.78 44.95
CA GLU A 13 40.99 -2.78 45.62
C GLU A 13 41.48 -2.31 47.00
N ALA A 14 41.82 -1.02 47.11
CA ALA A 14 42.13 -0.44 48.41
C ALA A 14 40.95 -0.52 49.40
N LYS A 15 39.72 -0.27 48.94
CA LYS A 15 38.52 -0.38 49.80
C LYS A 15 38.18 -1.82 50.16
N LYS A 16 38.30 -2.79 49.24
CA LYS A 16 38.12 -4.21 49.55
C LYS A 16 39.09 -4.66 50.64
N THR A 17 40.35 -4.29 50.52
CA THR A 17 41.40 -4.58 51.50
C THR A 17 41.07 -3.96 52.87
N LEU A 18 40.68 -2.67 52.88
CA LEU A 18 40.26 -1.99 54.11
C LEU A 18 39.07 -2.69 54.79
N ILE A 19 38.02 -3.02 54.05
CA ILE A 19 36.82 -3.69 54.59
C ILE A 19 37.18 -5.05 55.18
N SER A 20 38.06 -5.82 54.50
CA SER A 20 38.47 -7.16 54.95
C SER A 20 39.27 -7.17 56.26
N THR A 21 39.92 -6.06 56.60
CA THR A 21 40.80 -5.94 57.77
C THR A 21 40.13 -5.28 58.97
N MET A 22 38.91 -4.75 58.82
CA MET A 22 38.19 -4.08 59.90
C MET A 22 37.61 -5.08 60.93
N PRO A 23 37.76 -4.82 62.24
CA PRO A 23 37.23 -5.70 63.28
C PRO A 23 35.70 -5.64 63.35
N THR A 24 35.04 -6.80 63.58
CA THR A 24 33.57 -6.93 63.62
C THR A 24 33.03 -7.64 64.86
N LYS A 25 33.89 -7.94 65.85
CA LYS A 25 33.55 -8.80 67.00
C LYS A 25 32.67 -8.15 68.08
N THR A 26 32.77 -6.83 68.30
CA THR A 26 32.02 -6.11 69.35
C THR A 26 30.92 -5.24 68.76
N LYS A 27 29.89 -4.90 69.56
CA LYS A 27 28.79 -4.01 69.13
C LYS A 27 29.30 -2.66 68.59
N THR A 28 30.30 -2.08 69.26
CA THR A 28 30.96 -0.84 68.82
C THR A 28 31.73 -1.01 67.51
N ASN A 29 32.42 -2.14 67.34
CA ASN A 29 33.18 -2.43 66.12
C ASN A 29 32.25 -2.67 64.92
N LYS A 30 31.13 -3.38 65.10
CA LYS A 30 30.09 -3.52 64.07
C LYS A 30 29.49 -2.18 63.65
N ARG A 31 29.23 -1.27 64.61
CA ARG A 31 28.72 0.07 64.30
C ARG A 31 29.70 0.85 63.41
N LYS A 32 30.99 0.89 63.80
CA LYS A 32 32.04 1.55 63.01
C LYS A 32 32.25 0.91 61.63
N TYR A 33 32.12 -0.41 61.53
CA TYR A 33 32.17 -1.14 60.26
C TYR A 33 31.03 -0.71 59.32
N ASN A 34 29.78 -0.70 59.82
CA ASN A 34 28.62 -0.27 59.05
C ASN A 34 28.73 1.21 58.65
N GLU A 35 29.08 2.11 59.58
CA GLU A 35 29.33 3.54 59.28
C GLU A 35 30.35 3.70 58.13
N LYS A 36 31.39 2.85 58.10
CA LYS A 36 32.40 2.90 57.05
C LYS A 36 31.89 2.35 55.71
N ILE A 37 31.10 1.28 55.73
CA ILE A 37 30.43 0.77 54.53
C ILE A 37 29.49 1.83 53.96
N ASP A 38 28.67 2.46 54.80
CA ASP A 38 27.75 3.53 54.37
C ASP A 38 28.51 4.67 53.71
N THR A 39 29.63 5.10 54.32
CA THR A 39 30.50 6.14 53.73
C THR A 39 31.07 5.72 52.36
N ILE A 40 31.44 4.44 52.20
CA ILE A 40 31.94 3.91 50.94
C ILE A 40 30.81 3.89 49.90
N ILE A 41 29.62 3.39 50.26
CA ILE A 41 28.45 3.37 49.39
C ILE A 41 28.11 4.79 48.92
N GLU A 42 28.05 5.77 49.81
CA GLU A 42 27.80 7.17 49.47
C GLU A 42 28.83 7.70 48.46
N LYS A 43 30.13 7.42 48.70
CA LYS A 43 31.22 7.86 47.82
C LYS A 43 31.10 7.25 46.41
N TYR A 44 30.85 5.95 46.30
CA TYR A 44 30.70 5.28 45.00
C TYR A 44 29.40 5.65 44.29
N SER A 45 28.30 5.88 45.03
CA SER A 45 27.07 6.46 44.47
C SER A 45 27.32 7.86 43.91
N ALA A 46 28.12 8.70 44.59
CA ALA A 46 28.51 10.01 44.07
C ALA A 46 29.37 9.89 42.81
N TYR A 47 30.35 8.97 42.78
CA TYR A 47 31.14 8.70 41.57
C TYR A 47 30.27 8.24 40.40
N LYS A 48 29.35 7.29 40.64
CA LYS A 48 28.37 6.85 39.64
C LYS A 48 27.56 8.03 39.10
N ALA A 49 27.04 8.90 39.98
CA ALA A 49 26.27 10.07 39.58
C ALA A 49 27.09 11.07 38.75
N HIS A 50 28.35 11.33 39.12
CA HIS A 50 29.24 12.21 38.38
C HIS A 50 29.60 11.67 37.01
N VAL A 51 29.96 10.38 36.91
CA VAL A 51 30.23 9.71 35.63
C VAL A 51 29.00 9.76 34.75
N LYS A 52 27.81 9.43 35.30
CA LYS A 52 26.53 9.51 34.59
C LYS A 52 26.27 10.91 34.05
N LYS A 53 26.45 11.95 34.87
CA LYS A 53 26.29 13.34 34.45
C LYS A 53 27.28 13.69 33.33
N TYR A 54 28.54 13.31 33.47
CA TYR A 54 29.57 13.55 32.47
C TYR A 54 29.23 12.90 31.13
N ILE A 55 28.96 11.59 31.11
CA ILE A 55 28.67 10.87 29.85
C ILE A 55 27.38 11.36 29.21
N THR A 56 26.37 11.74 30.01
CA THR A 56 25.10 12.30 29.51
C THR A 56 25.32 13.67 28.86
N VAL A 57 26.06 14.57 29.51
CA VAL A 57 26.39 15.88 28.95
C VAL A 57 27.26 15.74 27.70
N LYS A 58 28.23 14.83 27.73
CA LYS A 58 29.11 14.56 26.58
C LYS A 58 28.34 13.98 25.39
N SER A 59 27.44 13.03 25.64
CA SER A 59 26.58 12.45 24.60
C SER A 59 25.69 13.52 23.96
N LYS A 60 25.06 14.39 24.77
CA LYS A 60 24.29 15.54 24.27
C LYS A 60 25.12 16.51 23.42
N SER A 61 26.40 16.70 23.75
CA SER A 61 27.29 17.56 22.95
C SER A 61 27.59 17.03 21.55
N TYR A 62 27.26 15.76 21.28
CA TYR A 62 27.39 15.12 19.97
C TYR A 62 26.06 14.96 19.23
N GLU A 63 24.93 15.31 19.86
CA GLU A 63 23.63 15.21 19.19
C GLU A 63 23.56 16.24 18.06
N ILE A 64 23.11 15.76 16.91
CA ILE A 64 22.84 16.59 15.74
C ILE A 64 21.37 16.95 15.78
N LYS A 65 21.04 18.22 15.53
CA LYS A 65 19.64 18.63 15.39
C LYS A 65 19.06 17.95 14.17
N LYS A 66 17.92 17.29 14.35
CA LYS A 66 17.12 16.80 13.24
C LYS A 66 16.69 17.99 12.40
N THR A 67 17.03 17.96 11.11
CA THR A 67 16.48 18.92 10.16
C THR A 67 15.05 18.50 9.91
N GLU A 68 14.08 19.39 10.16
CA GLU A 68 12.71 19.20 9.68
C GLU A 68 12.74 19.36 8.17
N ASN A 69 12.89 18.26 7.45
CA ASN A 69 12.56 18.24 6.03
C ASN A 69 11.06 18.47 5.91
N ASP A 70 10.64 19.24 4.89
CA ASP A 70 9.23 19.54 4.57
C ASP A 70 8.51 18.29 3.99
N LEU A 71 8.83 17.10 4.53
CA LEU A 71 8.37 15.78 4.08
C LEU A 71 6.85 15.70 4.07
N GLU A 72 6.19 16.25 5.09
CA GLU A 72 4.74 16.28 5.17
C GLU A 72 4.14 17.07 4.00
N LYS A 73 4.71 18.23 3.66
CA LYS A 73 4.25 19.02 2.52
C LYS A 73 4.55 18.35 1.18
N ILE A 74 5.71 17.72 1.02
CA ILE A 74 6.03 16.98 -0.21
C ILE A 74 5.07 15.78 -0.35
N SER A 75 4.85 15.02 0.73
CA SER A 75 3.89 13.91 0.77
C SER A 75 2.46 14.37 0.45
N ASN A 76 2.02 15.51 0.99
CA ASN A 76 0.72 16.10 0.67
C ASN A 76 0.62 16.51 -0.81
N LYS A 77 1.70 17.04 -1.42
CA LYS A 77 1.75 17.31 -2.87
C LYS A 77 1.65 16.03 -3.69
N VAL A 78 2.34 14.95 -3.28
CA VAL A 78 2.24 13.63 -3.92
C VAL A 78 0.79 13.15 -3.90
N SER A 79 0.18 13.08 -2.71
CA SER A 79 -1.20 12.62 -2.54
C SER A 79 -2.20 13.45 -3.37
N THR A 80 -2.00 14.78 -3.40
CA THR A 80 -2.80 15.67 -4.24
C THR A 80 -2.67 15.32 -5.72
N LEU A 81 -1.45 15.19 -6.25
CA LEU A 81 -1.22 14.86 -7.66
C LEU A 81 -1.65 13.44 -8.03
N GLU A 82 -1.60 12.48 -7.10
CA GLU A 82 -2.16 11.14 -7.30
C GLU A 82 -3.67 11.18 -7.46
N HIS A 83 -4.36 11.98 -6.65
CA HIS A 83 -5.79 12.22 -6.80
C HIS A 83 -6.12 12.87 -8.16
N VAL A 84 -5.33 13.86 -8.60
CA VAL A 84 -5.46 14.46 -9.93
C VAL A 84 -5.24 13.42 -11.02
N ARG A 85 -4.19 12.58 -10.92
CA ARG A 85 -3.92 11.49 -11.87
C ARG A 85 -5.12 10.55 -11.97
N PHE A 86 -5.70 10.14 -10.85
CA PHE A 86 -6.87 9.26 -10.85
C PHE A 86 -8.05 9.89 -11.60
N ILE A 87 -8.40 11.14 -11.28
CA ILE A 87 -9.51 11.85 -11.94
C ILE A 87 -9.27 12.03 -13.44
N LEU A 88 -8.03 12.35 -13.84
CA LEU A 88 -7.67 12.59 -15.24
C LEU A 88 -7.41 11.30 -16.04
N ASN A 89 -7.42 10.11 -15.41
CA ASN A 89 -7.06 8.86 -16.07
C ASN A 89 -7.94 8.61 -17.32
N PRO A 90 -7.35 8.56 -18.53
CA PRO A 90 -8.12 8.39 -19.77
C PRO A 90 -8.63 6.95 -19.97
N THR A 91 -8.05 5.98 -19.26
CA THR A 91 -8.48 4.57 -19.35
C THR A 91 -9.84 4.35 -18.70
N ASN A 92 -10.14 5.14 -17.65
CA ASN A 92 -11.34 5.02 -16.85
C ASN A 92 -12.55 5.72 -17.45
N THR A 93 -13.72 5.12 -17.18
CA THR A 93 -15.01 5.73 -17.47
C THR A 93 -15.56 6.43 -16.22
N TYR A 94 -16.78 6.96 -16.31
CA TYR A 94 -17.46 7.48 -15.13
C TYR A 94 -17.73 6.42 -14.07
N PHE A 95 -17.68 5.13 -14.42
CA PHE A 95 -17.93 4.05 -13.49
C PHE A 95 -16.77 3.94 -12.48
N GLU A 96 -15.54 3.81 -12.97
CA GLU A 96 -14.34 3.69 -12.14
C GLU A 96 -13.98 5.02 -11.47
N LYS A 97 -14.10 6.16 -12.16
CA LYS A 97 -13.81 7.48 -11.56
C LYS A 97 -14.73 7.85 -10.39
N MET A 98 -15.94 7.30 -10.34
CA MET A 98 -16.84 7.45 -9.19
C MET A 98 -16.55 6.42 -8.08
N GLY A 99 -15.74 5.40 -8.36
CA GLY A 99 -15.45 4.26 -7.46
C GLY A 99 -16.59 3.25 -7.37
N PHE A 100 -17.41 3.10 -8.43
CA PHE A 100 -18.50 2.13 -8.41
C PHE A 100 -18.01 0.69 -8.57
N ASP A 101 -16.88 0.46 -9.23
CA ASP A 101 -16.26 -0.85 -9.40
C ASP A 101 -15.78 -1.44 -8.07
N ASP A 102 -15.15 -0.62 -7.24
CA ASP A 102 -14.76 -0.98 -5.87
C ASP A 102 -15.99 -1.31 -5.01
N LEU A 103 -17.00 -0.43 -5.00
CA LEU A 103 -18.24 -0.68 -4.23
C LEU A 103 -18.99 -1.93 -4.69
N VAL A 104 -18.93 -2.26 -5.99
CA VAL A 104 -19.47 -3.53 -6.52
C VAL A 104 -18.66 -4.72 -5.99
N TYR A 105 -17.33 -4.60 -5.92
CA TYR A 105 -16.48 -5.62 -5.32
C TYR A 105 -16.83 -5.85 -3.85
N GLU A 106 -16.89 -4.79 -3.05
CA GLU A 106 -17.26 -4.85 -1.62
C GLU A 106 -18.64 -5.51 -1.44
N LEU A 107 -19.63 -5.06 -2.20
CA LEU A 107 -20.99 -5.61 -2.13
C LEU A 107 -21.03 -7.11 -2.48
N SER A 108 -20.22 -7.54 -3.46
CA SER A 108 -20.16 -8.95 -3.87
C SER A 108 -19.49 -9.87 -2.84
N ASN A 109 -18.69 -9.31 -1.93
CA ASN A 109 -18.01 -10.02 -0.85
C ASN A 109 -18.63 -9.70 0.53
N TYR A 110 -19.87 -9.22 0.56
CA TYR A 110 -20.53 -8.75 1.79
C TYR A 110 -20.53 -9.76 2.96
N TYR A 111 -20.49 -11.05 2.64
CA TYR A 111 -20.54 -12.17 3.58
C TYR A 111 -19.25 -12.34 4.40
N GLU A 112 -18.14 -11.74 3.98
CA GLU A 112 -16.90 -11.67 4.76
C GLU A 112 -16.99 -10.58 5.85
N PHE A 113 -18.04 -9.75 5.82
CA PHE A 113 -18.26 -8.70 6.81
C PHE A 113 -19.45 -9.01 7.75
N ASN A 114 -19.56 -8.22 8.81
CA ASN A 114 -20.78 -8.17 9.61
C ASN A 114 -21.91 -7.43 8.85
N PHE A 115 -23.16 -7.64 9.23
CA PHE A 115 -24.33 -7.02 8.58
C PHE A 115 -24.26 -5.48 8.56
N ASN A 116 -23.59 -4.83 9.52
CA ASN A 116 -23.46 -3.37 9.54
C ASN A 116 -22.67 -2.85 8.34
N SER A 117 -21.65 -3.59 7.89
CA SER A 117 -20.86 -3.21 6.70
C SER A 117 -21.69 -3.17 5.42
N LEU A 118 -22.75 -3.98 5.29
CA LEU A 118 -23.67 -3.88 4.15
C LEU A 118 -24.37 -2.51 4.11
N ASN A 119 -24.78 -1.99 5.26
CA ASN A 119 -25.43 -0.68 5.34
C ASN A 119 -24.45 0.44 4.96
N ASP A 120 -23.19 0.31 5.36
CA ASP A 120 -22.14 1.26 4.99
C ASP A 120 -21.90 1.26 3.48
N ILE A 121 -21.78 0.08 2.86
CA ILE A 121 -21.61 -0.05 1.39
C ILE A 121 -22.80 0.60 0.66
N ILE A 122 -24.04 0.32 1.06
CA ILE A 122 -25.25 0.92 0.48
C ILE A 122 -25.23 2.44 0.65
N ASN A 123 -24.87 2.94 1.84
CA ASN A 123 -24.73 4.37 2.10
C ASN A 123 -23.65 5.02 1.21
N GLN A 124 -22.53 4.32 0.98
CA GLN A 124 -21.47 4.81 0.09
C GLN A 124 -21.97 4.94 -1.34
N PHE A 125 -22.71 3.95 -1.88
CA PHE A 125 -23.38 4.09 -3.17
C PHE A 125 -24.25 5.35 -3.20
N LEU A 126 -25.15 5.53 -2.22
CA LEU A 126 -26.05 6.69 -2.16
C LEU A 126 -25.28 8.02 -2.12
N LYS A 127 -24.19 8.11 -1.37
CA LYS A 127 -23.31 9.29 -1.34
C LYS A 127 -22.73 9.61 -2.72
N LYS A 128 -22.32 8.61 -3.52
CA LYS A 128 -21.84 8.85 -4.90
C LYS A 128 -22.93 9.46 -5.80
N PHE A 129 -24.18 9.03 -5.65
CA PHE A 129 -25.32 9.65 -6.35
C PHE A 129 -25.56 11.09 -5.88
N GLU A 130 -25.50 11.33 -4.56
CA GLU A 130 -25.67 12.66 -3.96
C GLU A 130 -24.59 13.65 -4.43
N LEU A 131 -23.32 13.22 -4.55
CA LEU A 131 -22.22 14.03 -5.11
C LEU A 131 -22.52 14.53 -6.53
N ALA A 132 -23.16 13.71 -7.36
CA ALA A 132 -23.57 14.06 -8.71
C ALA A 132 -24.95 14.78 -8.76
N GLY A 133 -25.48 15.21 -7.61
CA GLY A 133 -26.77 15.90 -7.52
C GLY A 133 -27.97 14.99 -7.85
N ILE A 134 -27.90 13.71 -7.49
CA ILE A 134 -28.97 12.73 -7.68
C ILE A 134 -29.51 12.32 -6.31
N LYS A 135 -30.73 12.74 -6.01
CA LYS A 135 -31.43 12.31 -4.80
C LYS A 135 -32.25 11.06 -5.10
N LEU A 136 -31.77 9.92 -4.63
CA LEU A 136 -32.50 8.65 -4.69
C LEU A 136 -33.46 8.52 -3.49
N THR A 137 -34.55 7.79 -3.71
CA THR A 137 -35.55 7.45 -2.70
C THR A 137 -35.91 5.97 -2.80
N SER A 138 -36.63 5.42 -1.83
CA SER A 138 -37.09 4.02 -1.88
C SER A 138 -37.87 3.66 -3.16
N LYS A 139 -38.53 4.64 -3.81
CA LYS A 139 -39.27 4.44 -5.07
C LYS A 139 -38.36 4.13 -6.27
N ASP A 140 -37.10 4.55 -6.22
CA ASP A 140 -36.10 4.25 -7.23
C ASP A 140 -35.64 2.79 -7.13
N PHE A 141 -35.83 2.16 -5.96
CA PHE A 141 -35.41 0.80 -5.70
C PHE A 141 -36.54 -0.20 -6.00
N ASN A 142 -36.87 -0.37 -7.28
CA ASN A 142 -38.00 -1.21 -7.73
C ASN A 142 -37.59 -2.39 -8.63
N TYR A 143 -36.31 -2.76 -8.62
CA TYR A 143 -35.76 -3.82 -9.48
C TYR A 143 -36.34 -5.20 -9.20
N THR A 144 -36.61 -5.50 -7.92
CA THR A 144 -37.44 -6.64 -7.50
C THR A 144 -38.32 -6.21 -6.32
N TYR A 145 -39.38 -6.98 -6.04
CA TYR A 145 -40.22 -6.77 -4.86
C TYR A 145 -39.39 -6.70 -3.56
N TYR A 146 -38.47 -7.64 -3.36
CA TYR A 146 -37.65 -7.72 -2.14
C TYR A 146 -36.64 -6.57 -2.01
N VAL A 147 -36.07 -6.11 -3.12
CA VAL A 147 -35.22 -4.91 -3.09
C VAL A 147 -36.02 -3.68 -2.67
N ASN A 148 -37.28 -3.56 -3.12
CA ASN A 148 -38.14 -2.46 -2.69
C ASN A 148 -38.50 -2.54 -1.21
N GLU A 149 -38.85 -3.73 -0.72
CA GLU A 149 -39.14 -3.98 0.70
C GLU A 149 -37.94 -3.60 1.58
N TYR A 150 -36.75 -4.12 1.26
CA TYR A 150 -35.52 -3.83 2.00
C TYR A 150 -35.16 -2.33 1.95
N MET A 151 -35.13 -1.73 0.76
CA MET A 151 -34.68 -0.35 0.63
C MET A 151 -35.68 0.66 1.23
N THR A 152 -36.97 0.32 1.27
CA THR A 152 -37.95 1.15 1.99
C THR A 152 -37.60 1.23 3.47
N ALA A 153 -37.36 0.08 4.10
CA ALA A 153 -36.91 0.03 5.50
C ALA A 153 -35.56 0.71 5.68
N PHE A 154 -34.62 0.54 4.74
CA PHE A 154 -33.30 1.17 4.81
C PHE A 154 -33.40 2.70 4.79
N PHE A 155 -34.23 3.29 3.91
CA PHE A 155 -34.40 4.74 3.86
C PHE A 155 -35.10 5.30 5.10
N GLU A 156 -36.01 4.54 5.71
CA GLU A 156 -36.61 4.90 7.01
C GLU A 156 -35.54 4.89 8.12
N ALA A 157 -34.79 3.80 8.24
CA ALA A 157 -33.67 3.67 9.17
C ALA A 157 -32.61 4.77 9.01
N ARG A 158 -32.22 5.08 7.76
CA ARG A 158 -31.24 6.14 7.44
C ARG A 158 -31.74 7.53 7.84
N ARG A 159 -33.03 7.81 7.72
CA ARG A 159 -33.61 9.10 8.13
C ARG A 159 -33.65 9.25 9.64
N ASP A 160 -33.97 8.15 10.33
CA ASP A 160 -34.16 8.14 11.78
C ASP A 160 -32.85 7.79 12.53
N GLU A 161 -31.73 7.65 11.80
CA GLU A 161 -30.40 7.23 12.26
C GLU A 161 -30.41 5.95 13.12
N ASN A 162 -31.37 5.06 12.87
CA ASN A 162 -31.57 3.83 13.63
C ASN A 162 -31.69 2.60 12.70
N TYR A 163 -30.66 1.76 12.70
CA TYR A 163 -30.52 0.59 11.83
C TYR A 163 -30.90 -0.75 12.52
N GLU A 164 -31.37 -0.73 13.78
CA GLU A 164 -31.57 -1.94 14.60
C GLU A 164 -32.55 -2.97 14.00
N LYS A 165 -33.54 -2.52 13.21
CA LYS A 165 -34.57 -3.38 12.62
C LYS A 165 -34.20 -3.95 11.25
N LEU A 166 -33.13 -3.47 10.64
CA LEU A 166 -32.72 -3.92 9.30
C LEU A 166 -32.23 -5.37 9.25
N PRO A 167 -31.48 -5.89 10.25
CA PRO A 167 -31.08 -7.30 10.26
C PRO A 167 -32.28 -8.25 10.19
N GLU A 168 -33.34 -7.98 10.95
CA GLU A 168 -34.56 -8.80 10.98
C GLU A 168 -35.29 -8.79 9.61
N ILE A 169 -35.41 -7.61 9.01
CA ILE A 169 -36.04 -7.45 7.68
C ILE A 169 -35.20 -8.15 6.61
N PHE A 170 -33.88 -8.01 6.68
CA PHE A 170 -32.96 -8.69 5.79
C PHE A 170 -33.08 -10.21 5.92
N GLU A 171 -33.04 -10.76 7.13
CA GLU A 171 -33.14 -12.19 7.38
C GLU A 171 -34.44 -12.76 6.81
N LYS A 172 -35.58 -12.10 7.08
CA LYS A 172 -36.89 -12.49 6.54
C LYS A 172 -36.89 -12.55 5.02
N ILE A 173 -36.28 -11.56 4.36
CA ILE A 173 -36.16 -11.53 2.90
C ILE A 173 -35.21 -12.64 2.43
N TYR A 174 -34.08 -12.83 3.10
CA TYR A 174 -33.03 -13.77 2.74
C TYR A 174 -33.53 -15.22 2.69
N TRP A 175 -34.37 -15.63 3.64
CA TRP A 175 -35.01 -16.95 3.65
C TRP A 175 -35.86 -17.24 2.40
N VAL A 176 -36.39 -16.21 1.75
CA VAL A 176 -37.21 -16.34 0.52
C VAL A 176 -36.41 -16.02 -0.75
N ASN A 177 -35.40 -15.15 -0.63
CA ASN A 177 -34.53 -14.72 -1.70
C ASN A 177 -33.07 -14.58 -1.19
N PRO A 178 -32.30 -15.68 -1.19
CA PRO A 178 -30.90 -15.68 -0.73
C PRO A 178 -29.99 -14.77 -1.57
N GLU A 179 -30.44 -14.42 -2.79
CA GLU A 179 -29.69 -13.63 -3.77
C GLU A 179 -30.02 -12.12 -3.69
N ILE A 180 -30.64 -11.67 -2.59
CA ILE A 180 -31.05 -10.27 -2.40
C ILE A 180 -29.92 -9.26 -2.62
N ILE A 181 -28.68 -9.58 -2.24
CA ILE A 181 -27.53 -8.70 -2.45
C ILE A 181 -27.22 -8.51 -3.94
N ARG A 182 -27.27 -9.59 -4.73
CA ARG A 182 -27.13 -9.49 -6.19
C ARG A 182 -28.25 -8.65 -6.80
N HIS A 183 -29.46 -8.73 -6.25
CA HIS A 183 -30.57 -7.90 -6.72
C HIS A 183 -30.39 -6.42 -6.36
N LEU A 184 -29.80 -6.12 -5.20
CA LEU A 184 -29.41 -4.75 -4.82
C LEU A 184 -28.34 -4.21 -5.76
N GLU A 185 -27.29 -4.99 -6.05
CA GLU A 185 -26.25 -4.65 -7.02
C GLU A 185 -26.85 -4.31 -8.40
N LEU A 186 -27.73 -5.18 -8.91
CA LEU A 186 -28.41 -4.96 -10.19
C LEU A 186 -29.26 -3.68 -10.20
N ASN A 187 -29.94 -3.38 -9.10
CA ASN A 187 -30.69 -2.13 -8.98
C ASN A 187 -29.77 -0.91 -9.06
N PHE A 188 -28.66 -0.93 -8.33
CA PHE A 188 -27.65 0.12 -8.42
C PHE A 188 -27.08 0.25 -9.83
N ARG A 189 -26.73 -0.86 -10.49
CA ARG A 189 -26.26 -0.84 -11.89
C ARG A 189 -27.27 -0.19 -12.83
N LYS A 190 -28.55 -0.52 -12.71
CA LYS A 190 -29.64 0.12 -13.47
C LYS A 190 -29.71 1.62 -13.20
N LEU A 191 -29.64 2.03 -11.93
CA LEU A 191 -29.68 3.44 -11.53
C LEU A 191 -28.44 4.20 -12.04
N ILE A 192 -27.25 3.59 -11.96
CA ILE A 192 -26.00 4.15 -12.47
C ILE A 192 -26.13 4.41 -13.98
N LYS A 193 -26.56 3.39 -14.74
CA LYS A 193 -26.79 3.50 -16.19
C LYS A 193 -27.84 4.56 -16.53
N LYS A 194 -28.97 4.58 -15.81
CA LYS A 194 -30.05 5.58 -15.97
C LYS A 194 -29.55 7.01 -15.80
N HIS A 195 -28.59 7.22 -14.91
CA HIS A 195 -28.06 8.54 -14.57
C HIS A 195 -26.67 8.83 -15.14
N ALA A 196 -26.15 8.00 -16.06
CA ALA A 196 -24.81 8.13 -16.65
C ALA A 196 -24.46 9.56 -17.11
N LYS A 197 -25.38 10.26 -17.79
CA LYS A 197 -25.16 11.64 -18.25
C LYS A 197 -24.84 12.62 -17.12
N LYS A 198 -25.43 12.44 -15.94
CA LYS A 198 -25.16 13.28 -14.76
C LYS A 198 -23.78 13.00 -14.18
N PHE A 199 -23.38 11.73 -14.09
CA PHE A 199 -22.03 11.36 -13.65
C PHE A 199 -20.96 11.87 -14.60
N ILE A 200 -21.16 11.72 -15.92
CA ILE A 200 -20.25 12.26 -16.94
C ILE A 200 -20.11 13.78 -16.79
N ALA A 201 -21.22 14.51 -16.61
CA ALA A 201 -21.19 15.96 -16.41
C ALA A 201 -20.48 16.37 -15.10
N TYR A 202 -20.70 15.63 -14.02
CA TYR A 202 -20.03 15.84 -12.74
C TYR A 202 -18.51 15.64 -12.87
N ILE A 203 -18.08 14.54 -13.48
CA ILE A 203 -16.65 14.25 -13.69
C ILE A 203 -16.02 15.30 -14.60
N ALA A 204 -16.66 15.69 -15.70
CA ALA A 204 -16.11 16.72 -16.59
C ALA A 204 -15.98 18.08 -15.89
N LYS A 205 -16.83 18.37 -14.90
CA LYS A 205 -16.68 19.54 -14.02
C LYS A 205 -15.48 19.36 -13.08
N LEU A 206 -15.41 18.22 -12.40
CA LEU A 206 -14.33 17.88 -11.47
C LEU A 206 -12.95 17.89 -12.16
N GLU A 207 -12.83 17.33 -13.36
CA GLU A 207 -11.62 17.35 -14.20
C GLU A 207 -11.15 18.79 -14.44
N LYS A 208 -12.06 19.72 -14.74
CA LYS A 208 -11.71 21.15 -14.93
C LYS A 208 -11.26 21.81 -13.64
N GLU A 209 -11.91 21.50 -12.52
CA GLU A 209 -11.56 22.02 -11.20
C GLU A 209 -10.15 21.56 -10.81
N VAL A 210 -9.86 20.27 -10.90
CA VAL A 210 -8.54 19.74 -10.49
C VAL A 210 -7.40 20.20 -11.40
N LEU A 211 -7.65 20.41 -12.70
CA LEU A 211 -6.65 20.98 -13.61
C LEU A 211 -6.30 22.42 -13.17
N LEU A 212 -7.30 23.24 -12.90
CA LEU A 212 -7.12 24.65 -12.51
C LEU A 212 -6.43 24.79 -11.15
N GLU A 213 -6.95 24.09 -10.13
CA GLU A 213 -6.47 24.21 -8.74
C GLU A 213 -5.03 23.71 -8.57
N ASN A 214 -4.61 22.72 -9.36
CA ASN A 214 -3.27 22.13 -9.28
C ASN A 214 -2.33 22.63 -10.39
N GLY A 215 -2.79 23.56 -11.22
CA GLY A 215 -2.05 24.13 -12.36
C GLY A 215 -1.58 23.06 -13.36
N VAL A 216 -2.30 21.95 -13.47
CA VAL A 216 -1.99 20.83 -14.38
C VAL A 216 -2.71 21.08 -15.72
N ASN A 217 -2.02 20.83 -16.84
CA ASN A 217 -2.62 21.09 -18.17
C ASN A 217 -3.42 19.90 -18.71
N ASN A 218 -2.94 18.68 -18.48
CA ASN A 218 -3.53 17.43 -18.94
C ASN A 218 -2.94 16.24 -18.17
N TYR A 219 -3.35 15.02 -18.51
CA TYR A 219 -2.88 13.80 -17.86
C TYR A 219 -1.35 13.62 -17.94
N ASP A 220 -0.73 13.85 -19.09
CA ASP A 220 0.72 13.69 -19.26
C ASP A 220 1.52 14.72 -18.44
N ASP A 221 1.03 15.96 -18.37
CA ASP A 221 1.60 16.99 -17.51
C ASP A 221 1.48 16.62 -16.02
N CYS A 222 0.37 15.99 -15.63
CA CYS A 222 0.19 15.44 -14.28
C CYS A 222 1.25 14.39 -13.98
N LEU A 223 1.47 13.42 -14.88
CA LEU A 223 2.47 12.36 -14.69
C LEU A 223 3.89 12.93 -14.58
N ARG A 224 4.22 13.92 -15.41
CA ARG A 224 5.53 14.60 -15.35
C ARG A 224 5.74 15.32 -14.02
N LYS A 225 4.75 16.09 -13.56
CA LYS A 225 4.83 16.78 -12.26
C LYS A 225 4.89 15.79 -11.10
N LEU A 226 4.07 14.75 -11.14
CA LEU A 226 4.06 13.70 -10.13
C LEU A 226 5.43 13.04 -10.02
N ARG A 227 6.07 12.73 -11.15
CA ARG A 227 7.44 12.21 -11.18
C ARG A 227 8.44 13.14 -10.48
N ILE A 228 8.41 14.44 -10.78
CA ILE A 228 9.32 15.42 -10.16
C ILE A 228 9.11 15.46 -8.64
N VAL A 229 7.86 15.52 -8.18
CA VAL A 229 7.57 15.57 -6.73
C VAL A 229 7.94 14.25 -6.04
N TYR A 230 7.80 13.10 -6.70
CA TYR A 230 8.30 11.83 -6.18
C TYR A 230 9.84 11.79 -6.12
N GLU A 231 10.53 12.35 -7.11
CA GLU A 231 12.00 12.50 -7.07
C GLU A 231 12.41 13.42 -5.90
N GLU A 232 11.71 14.55 -5.69
CA GLU A 232 11.88 15.41 -4.50
C GLU A 232 11.64 14.66 -3.19
N LEU A 233 10.60 13.82 -3.14
CA LEU A 233 10.27 13.01 -1.96
C LEU A 233 11.37 11.99 -1.68
N ASN A 234 11.81 11.24 -2.70
CA ASN A 234 12.88 10.25 -2.56
C ASN A 234 14.19 10.90 -2.09
N GLU A 235 14.51 12.11 -2.57
CA GLU A 235 15.66 12.88 -2.10
C GLU A 235 15.51 13.37 -0.66
N ALA A 236 14.32 13.85 -0.27
CA ALA A 236 14.05 14.33 1.08
C ALA A 236 13.96 13.19 2.11
N ASP A 237 13.57 11.99 1.68
CA ASP A 237 13.44 10.78 2.50
C ASP A 237 14.75 9.97 2.55
N LYS A 238 15.82 10.43 1.89
CA LYS A 238 17.14 9.83 2.04
C LYS A 238 17.56 9.86 3.51
N GLU A 239 17.93 8.68 4.00
CA GLU A 239 18.46 8.49 5.34
C GLU A 239 19.61 9.48 5.59
N ASN A 240 19.43 10.34 6.59
CA ASN A 240 20.40 11.34 6.96
C ASN A 240 21.13 10.95 8.26
N ILE A 241 22.09 11.78 8.67
CA ILE A 241 22.92 11.49 9.85
C ILE A 241 22.12 11.37 11.15
N SER A 242 21.01 12.11 11.29
CA SER A 242 20.12 12.00 12.46
C SER A 242 19.45 10.63 12.49
N ASP A 243 19.00 10.14 11.34
CA ASP A 243 18.34 8.83 11.24
C ASP A 243 19.32 7.71 11.59
N ILE A 244 20.57 7.79 11.10
CA ILE A 244 21.65 6.85 11.45
C ILE A 244 21.93 6.87 12.97
N ILE A 245 21.96 8.05 13.60
CA ILE A 245 22.13 8.16 15.05
C ILE A 245 20.96 7.49 15.79
N ASP A 246 19.73 7.67 15.33
CA ASP A 246 18.55 7.07 15.94
C ASP A 246 18.53 5.53 15.79
N LEU A 247 18.92 5.02 14.62
CA LEU A 247 19.14 3.58 14.38
C LEU A 247 20.27 3.00 15.24
N ALA A 248 21.29 3.78 15.58
CA ALA A 248 22.34 3.34 16.48
C ALA A 248 21.86 3.34 17.94
N LYS A 249 21.10 4.38 18.34
CA LYS A 249 20.53 4.52 19.70
C LYS A 249 19.54 3.39 20.04
N ASN A 250 18.68 3.03 19.09
CA ASN A 250 17.67 1.98 19.28
C ASN A 250 18.26 0.55 19.14
N GLY A 251 19.50 0.43 18.63
CA GLY A 251 20.19 -0.84 18.44
C GLY A 251 19.85 -1.57 17.14
N THR A 252 19.18 -0.92 16.18
CA THR A 252 18.93 -1.47 14.85
C THR A 252 20.22 -1.64 14.06
N ILE A 253 21.20 -0.73 14.24
CA ILE A 253 22.54 -0.86 13.65
C ILE A 253 23.61 -0.90 14.73
N ASP A 254 24.68 -1.66 14.47
CA ASP A 254 25.87 -1.66 15.30
C ASP A 254 26.96 -0.75 14.73
N MET A 255 27.27 0.34 15.42
CA MET A 255 28.33 1.25 14.99
C MET A 255 29.72 0.61 15.00
N THR A 256 29.95 -0.52 15.69
CA THR A 256 31.26 -1.19 15.66
C THR A 256 31.64 -1.67 14.25
N VAL A 257 30.66 -1.97 13.41
CA VAL A 257 30.92 -2.43 12.04
C VAL A 257 31.24 -1.30 11.06
N TYR A 258 31.08 -0.03 11.46
CA TYR A 258 31.32 1.14 10.60
C TYR A 258 32.72 1.77 10.77
N PHE A 259 33.51 1.31 11.75
CA PHE A 259 34.88 1.80 11.95
C PHE A 259 35.75 1.52 10.73
N GLU A 260 36.73 2.39 10.46
CA GLU A 260 37.62 2.30 9.29
C GLU A 260 38.41 0.99 9.23
N ASP A 261 38.84 0.48 10.38
CA ASP A 261 39.61 -0.76 10.52
C ASP A 261 38.74 -2.02 10.59
N ASN A 262 37.41 -1.89 10.51
CA ASN A 262 36.51 -3.03 10.56
C ASN A 262 36.59 -3.88 9.29
N LYS A 263 36.81 -5.19 9.44
CA LYS A 263 36.91 -6.11 8.30
C LYS A 263 35.67 -6.12 7.42
N LEU A 264 34.47 -5.97 7.99
CA LEU A 264 33.21 -5.97 7.22
C LEU A 264 33.22 -4.85 6.17
N ARG A 265 33.77 -3.69 6.54
CA ARG A 265 33.87 -2.52 5.67
C ARG A 265 34.65 -2.85 4.40
N ALA A 266 35.87 -3.33 4.55
CA ALA A 266 36.73 -3.73 3.44
C ALA A 266 36.07 -4.81 2.57
N THR A 267 35.56 -5.88 3.20
CA THR A 267 34.93 -6.99 2.47
C THR A 267 33.66 -6.58 1.71
N THR A 268 32.93 -5.56 2.21
CA THR A 268 31.71 -5.09 1.54
C THR A 268 32.06 -4.31 0.28
N TYR A 269 33.05 -3.41 0.33
CA TYR A 269 33.58 -2.76 -0.88
C TYR A 269 34.10 -3.77 -1.89
N GLU A 270 34.94 -4.72 -1.45
CA GLU A 270 35.48 -5.78 -2.32
C GLU A 270 34.36 -6.61 -2.97
N SER A 271 33.27 -6.87 -2.26
CA SER A 271 32.16 -7.65 -2.80
C SER A 271 31.33 -6.90 -3.85
N LEU A 272 31.22 -5.57 -3.74
CA LEU A 272 30.34 -4.73 -4.56
C LEU A 272 31.07 -3.95 -5.64
N MET A 273 32.41 -3.87 -5.63
CA MET A 273 33.20 -3.26 -6.71
C MET A 273 33.70 -4.34 -7.66
N ILE A 274 33.62 -4.07 -8.97
CA ILE A 274 34.26 -4.94 -9.97
C ILE A 274 35.76 -4.64 -9.99
N ASP A 275 36.09 -3.37 -10.21
CA ASP A 275 37.44 -2.84 -10.15
C ASP A 275 37.61 -2.01 -8.88
N PRO A 276 38.58 -2.31 -8.01
CA PRO A 276 38.81 -1.55 -6.79
C PRO A 276 39.08 -0.07 -7.08
N LEU A 277 38.32 0.82 -6.45
CA LEU A 277 38.53 2.26 -6.52
C LEU A 277 39.50 2.74 -5.44
N ASN A 278 40.23 3.83 -5.73
CA ASN A 278 40.95 4.56 -4.69
C ASN A 278 39.94 5.30 -3.81
N LEU A 279 39.79 4.87 -2.55
CA LEU A 279 38.83 5.47 -1.61
C LEU A 279 39.10 6.97 -1.33
N ASN A 280 40.30 7.46 -1.61
CA ASN A 280 40.64 8.88 -1.48
C ASN A 280 40.28 9.71 -2.71
N ASP A 281 39.88 9.08 -3.82
CA ASP A 281 39.40 9.77 -5.01
C ASP A 281 37.93 10.17 -4.82
N SER A 282 37.73 11.41 -4.37
CA SER A 282 36.40 11.94 -4.06
C SER A 282 35.45 11.92 -5.26
N GLU A 283 35.93 12.12 -6.48
CA GLU A 283 35.07 12.17 -7.67
C GLU A 283 34.63 10.76 -8.07
N ALA A 284 35.56 9.80 -8.07
CA ALA A 284 35.25 8.41 -8.36
C ALA A 284 34.30 7.82 -7.31
N MET A 285 34.54 8.10 -6.02
CA MET A 285 33.70 7.62 -4.93
C MET A 285 32.31 8.26 -4.95
N GLU A 286 32.19 9.55 -5.28
CA GLU A 286 30.89 10.20 -5.42
C GLU A 286 30.03 9.55 -6.51
N LYS A 287 30.61 9.30 -7.70
CA LYS A 287 29.93 8.58 -8.79
C LYS A 287 29.52 7.16 -8.39
N PHE A 288 30.37 6.46 -7.63
CA PHE A 288 30.06 5.13 -7.12
C PHE A 288 28.88 5.17 -6.14
N TYR A 289 28.86 6.08 -5.17
CA TYR A 289 27.75 6.23 -4.24
C TYR A 289 26.45 6.69 -4.91
N GLU A 290 26.51 7.57 -5.91
CA GLU A 290 25.34 7.91 -6.72
C GLU A 290 24.77 6.69 -7.45
N SER A 291 25.63 5.83 -7.96
CA SER A 291 25.25 4.59 -8.64
C SER A 291 24.63 3.59 -7.66
N LEU A 292 25.17 3.48 -6.43
CA LEU A 292 24.57 2.71 -5.35
C LEU A 292 23.19 3.25 -4.93
N GLY A 293 23.02 4.58 -4.89
CA GLY A 293 21.72 5.20 -4.61
C GLY A 293 20.67 4.84 -5.67
N LYS A 294 21.05 4.86 -6.95
CA LYS A 294 20.18 4.38 -8.04
C LYS A 294 19.91 2.88 -7.93
N LEU A 295 20.92 2.09 -7.59
CA LEU A 295 20.79 0.64 -7.39
C LEU A 295 19.77 0.32 -6.31
N LYS A 296 19.83 1.01 -5.16
CA LYS A 296 18.86 0.85 -4.07
C LYS A 296 17.42 0.96 -4.57
N LEU A 297 17.09 2.05 -5.25
CA LEU A 297 15.72 2.27 -5.78
C LEU A 297 15.31 1.19 -6.78
N ASN A 298 16.23 0.76 -7.65
CA ASN A 298 15.95 -0.30 -8.62
C ASN A 298 15.80 -1.68 -7.98
N LEU A 299 16.52 -1.97 -6.88
CA LEU A 299 16.34 -3.21 -6.11
C LEU A 299 14.99 -3.19 -5.38
N GLU A 300 14.58 -2.06 -4.81
CA GLU A 300 13.25 -1.89 -4.19
C GLU A 300 12.12 -2.05 -5.23
N GLU A 301 12.28 -1.51 -6.44
CA GLU A 301 11.37 -1.78 -7.56
C GLU A 301 11.36 -3.26 -7.94
N TYR A 302 12.53 -3.90 -7.99
CA TYR A 302 12.67 -5.31 -8.37
C TYR A 302 12.01 -6.26 -7.35
N VAL A 303 12.08 -5.95 -6.05
CA VAL A 303 11.33 -6.69 -5.01
C VAL A 303 9.82 -6.67 -5.29
N ASN A 304 9.27 -5.49 -5.60
CA ASN A 304 7.86 -5.36 -5.94
C ASN A 304 7.52 -6.08 -7.26
N TYR A 305 8.40 -6.02 -8.25
CA TYR A 305 8.25 -6.79 -9.49
C TYR A 305 8.18 -8.31 -9.21
N MET A 306 9.07 -8.85 -8.37
CA MET A 306 9.06 -10.27 -7.98
C MET A 306 7.76 -10.64 -7.26
N LYS A 307 7.31 -9.79 -6.34
CA LYS A 307 6.04 -9.97 -5.61
C LYS A 307 4.84 -10.13 -6.55
N PHE A 308 4.78 -9.33 -7.63
CA PHE A 308 3.68 -9.36 -8.60
C PHE A 308 3.97 -10.16 -9.88
N LEU A 309 5.08 -10.90 -9.92
CA LEU A 309 5.50 -11.66 -11.10
C LEU A 309 4.47 -12.72 -11.51
N LEU A 310 3.81 -13.37 -10.56
CA LEU A 310 2.76 -14.34 -10.85
C LEU A 310 1.58 -13.71 -11.60
N LEU A 311 1.20 -12.47 -11.25
CA LEU A 311 0.11 -11.73 -11.91
C LEU A 311 0.49 -11.39 -13.35
N ILE A 312 1.73 -10.92 -13.55
CA ILE A 312 2.28 -10.60 -14.87
C ILE A 312 2.32 -11.86 -15.74
N ASN A 313 2.75 -13.00 -15.18
CA ASN A 313 2.81 -14.28 -15.88
C ASN A 313 1.42 -14.84 -16.22
N ASP A 314 0.42 -14.72 -15.34
CA ASP A 314 -0.97 -15.12 -15.66
C ASP A 314 -1.51 -14.33 -16.84
N PHE A 315 -1.28 -13.02 -16.88
CA PHE A 315 -1.64 -12.18 -18.01
C PHE A 315 -0.88 -12.59 -19.28
N LYS A 316 0.44 -12.75 -19.21
CA LYS A 316 1.28 -13.21 -20.34
C LYS A 316 0.73 -14.51 -20.92
N ASN A 317 0.48 -15.50 -20.09
CA ASN A 317 -0.02 -16.81 -20.50
C ASN A 317 -1.43 -16.72 -21.13
N THR A 318 -2.31 -15.90 -20.56
CA THR A 318 -3.67 -15.71 -21.06
C THR A 318 -3.70 -15.09 -22.46
N TYR A 319 -2.79 -14.14 -22.73
CA TYR A 319 -2.85 -13.31 -23.95
C TYR A 319 -1.74 -13.58 -24.98
N SER A 320 -0.77 -14.46 -24.71
CA SER A 320 0.36 -14.74 -25.62
C SER A 320 -0.08 -15.05 -27.05
N ASN A 321 -1.07 -15.93 -27.25
CA ASN A 321 -1.58 -16.28 -28.58
C ASN A 321 -2.22 -15.09 -29.31
N GLN A 322 -2.89 -14.20 -28.59
CA GLN A 322 -3.59 -13.05 -29.16
C GLN A 322 -2.62 -11.91 -29.50
N VAL A 323 -1.51 -11.79 -28.77
CA VAL A 323 -0.45 -10.81 -29.04
C VAL A 323 0.30 -11.11 -30.34
N MET A 324 0.49 -12.40 -30.62
CA MET A 324 1.19 -12.86 -31.82
C MET A 324 0.42 -12.58 -33.12
N ASN A 325 -0.90 -12.33 -33.04
CA ASN A 325 -1.71 -11.92 -34.17
C ASN A 325 -1.51 -10.42 -34.45
N GLU A 326 -0.88 -10.09 -35.57
CA GLU A 326 -0.56 -8.70 -35.95
C GLU A 326 -1.82 -7.88 -36.29
N ASN A 327 -2.89 -8.51 -36.80
CA ASN A 327 -4.15 -7.83 -37.10
C ASN A 327 -5.22 -8.11 -36.03
N LYS A 328 -5.27 -7.26 -34.99
CA LYS A 328 -6.24 -7.36 -33.88
C LYS A 328 -7.57 -6.70 -34.17
N GLY A 329 -7.67 -5.92 -35.26
CA GLY A 329 -8.89 -5.20 -35.65
C GLY A 329 -10.13 -6.09 -35.68
N PRO A 330 -10.11 -7.27 -36.36
CA PRO A 330 -11.25 -8.19 -36.37
C PRO A 330 -11.66 -8.69 -34.98
N LEU A 331 -10.69 -8.94 -34.09
CA LEU A 331 -10.96 -9.42 -32.73
C LEU A 331 -11.59 -8.32 -31.86
N ILE A 332 -11.08 -7.08 -31.97
CA ILE A 332 -11.64 -5.90 -31.32
C ILE A 332 -13.08 -5.68 -31.80
N MET A 333 -13.30 -5.64 -33.11
CA MET A 333 -14.65 -5.48 -33.70
C MET A 333 -15.63 -6.58 -33.26
N THR A 334 -15.16 -7.83 -33.17
CA THR A 334 -15.97 -8.96 -32.71
C THR A 334 -16.35 -8.77 -31.23
N THR A 335 -15.39 -8.37 -30.40
CA THR A 335 -15.60 -8.10 -28.96
C THR A 335 -16.59 -6.94 -28.76
N GLU A 336 -16.46 -5.86 -29.52
CA GLU A 336 -17.42 -4.73 -29.51
C GLU A 336 -18.83 -5.15 -29.95
N LYS A 337 -18.93 -6.02 -30.97
CA LYS A 337 -20.22 -6.56 -31.41
C LYS A 337 -20.86 -7.43 -30.34
N ASN A 338 -20.07 -8.29 -29.68
CA ASN A 338 -20.54 -9.12 -28.57
C ASN A 338 -21.07 -8.27 -27.43
N LEU A 339 -20.35 -7.20 -27.05
CA LEU A 339 -20.81 -6.25 -26.03
C LEU A 339 -22.17 -5.65 -26.37
N LYS A 340 -22.36 -5.15 -27.60
CA LYS A 340 -23.66 -4.61 -28.05
C LYS A 340 -24.78 -5.64 -27.98
N VAL A 341 -24.49 -6.91 -28.30
CA VAL A 341 -25.47 -8.00 -28.21
C VAL A 341 -25.85 -8.25 -26.75
N ILE A 342 -24.88 -8.34 -25.84
CA ILE A 342 -25.12 -8.54 -24.41
C ILE A 342 -25.92 -7.35 -23.85
N GLU A 343 -25.58 -6.11 -24.19
CA GLU A 343 -26.31 -4.91 -23.76
C GLU A 343 -27.78 -4.92 -24.21
N ALA A 344 -28.05 -5.33 -25.45
CA ALA A 344 -29.41 -5.45 -25.97
C ALA A 344 -30.21 -6.54 -25.25
N GLN A 345 -29.57 -7.67 -24.94
CA GLN A 345 -30.19 -8.76 -24.17
C GLN A 345 -30.50 -8.32 -22.73
N ILE A 346 -29.57 -7.63 -22.08
CA ILE A 346 -29.80 -7.04 -20.75
C ILE A 346 -31.00 -6.10 -20.81
N ALA A 347 -31.06 -5.18 -21.78
CA ALA A 347 -32.16 -4.23 -21.88
C ALA A 347 -33.54 -4.91 -22.06
N ASP A 348 -33.65 -5.93 -22.92
CA ASP A 348 -34.88 -6.71 -23.10
C ASP A 348 -35.30 -7.43 -21.80
N ARG A 349 -34.34 -8.03 -21.09
CA ARG A 349 -34.59 -8.74 -19.84
C ARG A 349 -34.97 -7.79 -18.70
N GLU A 350 -34.32 -6.62 -18.61
CA GLU A 350 -34.67 -5.58 -17.66
C GLU A 350 -36.08 -5.03 -17.89
N GLU A 351 -36.50 -4.87 -19.15
CA GLU A 351 -37.87 -4.43 -19.47
C GLU A 351 -38.92 -5.47 -19.03
N LYS A 352 -38.64 -6.76 -19.25
CA LYS A 352 -39.49 -7.87 -18.78
C LYS A 352 -39.59 -7.87 -17.26
N LEU A 353 -38.46 -7.70 -16.56
CA LEU A 353 -38.40 -7.64 -15.10
C LEU A 353 -39.19 -6.44 -14.57
N GLU A 354 -39.04 -5.28 -15.20
CA GLU A 354 -39.77 -4.07 -14.84
C GLU A 354 -41.29 -4.23 -14.99
N LYS A 355 -41.77 -4.92 -16.04
CA LYS A 355 -43.19 -5.23 -16.21
C LYS A 355 -43.74 -6.10 -15.08
N ILE A 356 -43.00 -7.14 -14.68
CA ILE A 356 -43.38 -8.02 -13.56
C ILE A 356 -43.45 -7.21 -12.26
N ASN A 357 -42.39 -6.46 -11.93
CA ASN A 357 -42.32 -5.74 -10.66
C ASN A 357 -43.28 -4.54 -10.60
N LYS A 358 -43.59 -3.87 -11.71
CA LYS A 358 -44.66 -2.86 -11.75
C LYS A 358 -46.03 -3.46 -11.37
N ARG A 359 -46.32 -4.70 -11.77
CA ARG A 359 -47.55 -5.39 -11.37
C ARG A 359 -47.54 -5.75 -9.89
N LEU A 360 -46.41 -6.23 -9.38
CA LEU A 360 -46.24 -6.58 -7.97
C LEU A 360 -46.32 -5.37 -7.03
N LEU A 361 -45.75 -4.22 -7.43
CA LEU A 361 -45.63 -3.02 -6.60
C LEU A 361 -46.77 -2.02 -6.81
N GLY A 362 -47.36 -1.98 -8.01
CA GLY A 362 -48.25 -0.91 -8.45
C GLY A 362 -49.69 -1.02 -8.00
N GLY A 363 -50.08 -2.05 -7.24
CA GLY A 363 -51.44 -2.25 -6.72
C GLY A 363 -52.57 -2.36 -7.77
N ARG A 364 -52.28 -2.14 -9.06
CA ARG A 364 -53.21 -2.28 -10.21
C ARG A 364 -53.11 -3.67 -10.80
N LEU A 365 -53.50 -4.68 -10.02
CA LEU A 365 -54.23 -5.81 -10.61
C LEU A 365 -55.65 -5.28 -10.80
N SER A 366 -56.16 -5.34 -12.02
CA SER A 366 -57.47 -4.80 -12.38
C SER A 366 -58.54 -5.33 -11.41
N LEU A 367 -59.58 -4.55 -11.13
CA LEU A 367 -60.72 -4.86 -10.22
C LEU A 367 -61.48 -6.18 -10.52
N PHE A 368 -60.99 -6.98 -11.47
CA PHE A 368 -61.52 -8.27 -11.92
C PHE A 368 -60.55 -9.46 -11.77
N GLU A 369 -59.32 -9.25 -11.30
CA GLU A 369 -58.41 -10.36 -10.96
C GLU A 369 -58.45 -10.60 -9.45
N SER A 370 -59.20 -11.63 -9.04
CA SER A 370 -59.18 -12.14 -7.67
C SER A 370 -57.74 -12.39 -7.21
N LYS A 371 -57.41 -12.04 -5.97
CA LYS A 371 -56.15 -12.39 -5.29
C LYS A 371 -56.00 -13.92 -5.24
N ASP A 372 -55.47 -14.52 -6.29
CA ASP A 372 -54.88 -15.85 -6.19
C ASP A 372 -53.46 -15.66 -5.66
N ASP A 373 -53.26 -15.98 -4.39
CA ASP A 373 -51.95 -15.91 -3.73
C ASP A 373 -50.89 -16.74 -4.48
N ASN A 374 -51.31 -17.77 -5.24
CA ASN A 374 -50.42 -18.55 -6.09
C ASN A 374 -49.88 -17.75 -7.28
N ALA A 375 -50.69 -16.87 -7.89
CA ALA A 375 -50.28 -16.05 -9.02
C ALA A 375 -49.25 -14.99 -8.60
N ILE A 376 -49.45 -14.35 -7.45
CA ILE A 376 -48.48 -13.39 -6.88
C ILE A 376 -47.17 -14.10 -6.52
N THR A 377 -47.26 -15.26 -5.88
CA THR A 377 -46.10 -16.08 -5.52
C THR A 377 -45.30 -16.48 -6.76
N LYS A 378 -45.98 -16.91 -7.83
CA LYS A 378 -45.36 -17.23 -9.12
C LYS A 378 -44.64 -16.03 -9.72
N MET A 379 -45.26 -14.85 -9.73
CA MET A 379 -44.62 -13.62 -10.23
C MET A 379 -43.37 -13.24 -9.43
N LYS A 380 -43.39 -13.43 -8.09
CA LYS A 380 -42.20 -13.21 -7.25
C LYS A 380 -41.07 -14.18 -7.61
N ILE A 381 -41.38 -15.46 -7.83
CA ILE A 381 -40.40 -16.49 -8.25
C ILE A 381 -39.82 -16.16 -9.64
N ASP A 382 -40.67 -15.78 -10.60
CA ASP A 382 -40.22 -15.42 -11.95
C ASP A 382 -39.33 -14.16 -11.93
N SER A 383 -39.64 -13.19 -11.06
CA SER A 383 -38.81 -12.00 -10.82
C SER A 383 -37.42 -12.38 -10.28
N ILE A 384 -37.32 -13.30 -9.32
CA ILE A 384 -36.04 -13.81 -8.79
C ILE A 384 -35.23 -14.50 -9.89
N LYS A 385 -35.86 -15.41 -10.66
CA LYS A 385 -35.17 -16.15 -11.74
C LYS A 385 -34.59 -15.20 -12.79
N LEU A 386 -35.39 -14.24 -13.22
CA LEU A 386 -34.97 -13.26 -14.22
C LEU A 386 -33.87 -12.34 -13.70
N ALA A 387 -33.91 -11.94 -12.42
CA ALA A 387 -32.83 -11.18 -11.79
C ALA A 387 -31.52 -11.99 -11.74
N LYS A 388 -31.58 -13.30 -11.47
CA LYS A 388 -30.40 -14.18 -11.54
C LYS A 388 -29.80 -14.25 -12.95
N GLU A 389 -30.64 -14.43 -13.98
CA GLU A 389 -30.18 -14.40 -15.39
C GLU A 389 -29.50 -13.08 -15.74
N LEU A 390 -30.09 -11.95 -15.31
CA LEU A 390 -29.53 -10.61 -15.51
C LEU A 390 -28.16 -10.47 -14.83
N TYR A 391 -28.00 -11.00 -13.62
CA TYR A 391 -26.73 -10.98 -12.91
C TYR A 391 -25.61 -11.66 -13.69
N ASP A 392 -25.87 -12.86 -14.22
CA ASP A 392 -24.90 -13.60 -15.02
C ASP A 392 -24.58 -12.87 -16.34
N MET A 393 -25.57 -12.21 -16.95
CA MET A 393 -25.36 -11.36 -18.13
C MET A 393 -24.49 -10.14 -17.84
N TYR A 394 -24.68 -9.48 -16.70
CA TYR A 394 -23.82 -8.35 -16.28
C TYR A 394 -22.38 -8.81 -16.02
N LYS A 395 -22.16 -9.97 -15.41
CA LYS A 395 -20.82 -10.56 -15.28
C LYS A 395 -20.17 -10.83 -16.64
N ALA A 396 -20.93 -11.38 -17.58
CA ALA A 396 -20.45 -11.60 -18.94
C ALA A 396 -20.10 -10.28 -19.65
N TYR A 397 -20.93 -9.24 -19.46
CA TYR A 397 -20.68 -7.89 -19.95
C TYR A 397 -19.37 -7.32 -19.40
N ASP A 398 -19.21 -7.33 -18.07
CA ASP A 398 -18.03 -6.77 -17.39
C ASP A 398 -16.75 -7.46 -17.89
N ASN A 399 -16.74 -8.79 -18.00
CA ASN A 399 -15.61 -9.56 -18.51
C ASN A 399 -15.26 -9.22 -19.97
N GLU A 400 -16.27 -9.15 -20.85
CA GLU A 400 -16.03 -8.82 -22.26
C GLU A 400 -15.61 -7.34 -22.42
N PHE A 401 -16.06 -6.45 -21.52
CA PHE A 401 -15.66 -5.04 -21.49
C PHE A 401 -14.19 -4.90 -21.06
N PHE A 402 -13.77 -5.56 -19.99
CA PHE A 402 -12.37 -5.55 -19.57
C PHE A 402 -11.46 -6.18 -20.62
N LYS A 403 -11.88 -7.29 -21.24
CA LYS A 403 -11.17 -7.91 -22.37
C LYS A 403 -11.01 -6.94 -23.54
N LEU A 404 -12.03 -6.14 -23.88
CA LEU A 404 -11.89 -5.08 -24.88
C LEU A 404 -10.78 -4.09 -24.50
N LYS A 405 -10.74 -3.65 -23.24
CA LYS A 405 -9.69 -2.74 -22.73
C LYS A 405 -8.31 -3.37 -22.84
N VAL A 406 -8.16 -4.65 -22.49
CA VAL A 406 -6.91 -5.39 -22.69
C VAL A 406 -6.50 -5.36 -24.17
N LEU A 407 -7.39 -5.74 -25.07
CA LEU A 407 -7.10 -5.83 -26.50
C LEU A 407 -6.66 -4.50 -27.13
N THR A 408 -7.14 -3.37 -26.59
CA THR A 408 -6.76 -2.03 -27.08
C THR A 408 -5.31 -1.64 -26.79
N ILE A 409 -4.72 -2.17 -25.71
CA ILE A 409 -3.31 -1.90 -25.35
C ILE A 409 -2.39 -3.06 -25.70
N LEU A 410 -2.96 -4.24 -25.98
CA LEU A 410 -2.21 -5.46 -26.21
C LEU A 410 -1.32 -5.28 -27.43
N THR A 411 0.00 -5.31 -27.25
CA THR A 411 1.03 -5.27 -28.30
C THR A 411 2.25 -6.07 -27.85
N ARG A 412 3.17 -6.42 -28.76
CA ARG A 412 4.43 -7.07 -28.38
C ARG A 412 5.32 -6.16 -27.52
N SER A 413 5.16 -4.85 -27.66
CA SER A 413 5.85 -3.81 -26.91
C SER A 413 5.11 -3.35 -25.66
N LEU A 414 4.05 -4.06 -25.22
CA LEU A 414 3.35 -3.75 -23.98
C LEU A 414 4.34 -3.89 -22.82
N THR A 415 4.63 -2.79 -22.14
CA THR A 415 5.50 -2.74 -20.97
C THR A 415 4.80 -3.26 -19.73
N VAL A 416 5.57 -3.71 -18.73
CA VAL A 416 5.01 -4.09 -17.44
C VAL A 416 4.32 -2.89 -16.78
N ALA A 417 4.87 -1.68 -16.88
CA ALA A 417 4.25 -0.47 -16.35
C ALA A 417 2.84 -0.19 -16.96
N GLU A 418 2.66 -0.39 -18.26
CA GLU A 418 1.34 -0.24 -18.91
C GLU A 418 0.34 -1.30 -18.44
N LEU A 419 0.79 -2.54 -18.23
CA LEU A 419 -0.04 -3.60 -17.64
C LEU A 419 -0.45 -3.25 -16.20
N LEU A 420 0.49 -2.76 -15.39
CA LEU A 420 0.20 -2.32 -14.03
C LEU A 420 -0.82 -1.18 -14.03
N HIS A 421 -0.68 -0.20 -14.93
CA HIS A 421 -1.64 0.89 -15.09
C HIS A 421 -3.04 0.40 -15.51
N LEU A 422 -3.13 -0.63 -16.38
CA LEU A 422 -4.42 -1.23 -16.73
C LEU A 422 -5.13 -1.80 -15.51
N TYR A 423 -4.46 -2.63 -14.71
CA TYR A 423 -5.08 -3.21 -13.52
C TYR A 423 -5.38 -2.16 -12.45
N TYR A 424 -4.47 -1.21 -12.22
CA TYR A 424 -4.71 -0.06 -11.34
C TYR A 424 -5.99 0.70 -11.75
N SER A 425 -6.23 0.83 -13.06
CA SER A 425 -7.43 1.49 -13.57
C SER A 425 -8.73 0.70 -13.27
N PHE A 426 -8.69 -0.62 -13.12
CA PHE A 426 -9.90 -1.43 -12.97
C PHE A 426 -9.83 -2.25 -11.68
N ASP A 427 -10.23 -1.64 -10.57
CA ASP A 427 -9.96 -2.14 -9.23
C ASP A 427 -10.62 -3.50 -8.96
N TYR A 428 -11.87 -3.66 -9.39
CA TYR A 428 -12.58 -4.95 -9.35
C TYR A 428 -11.78 -6.07 -10.04
N PHE A 429 -11.26 -5.80 -11.25
CA PHE A 429 -10.52 -6.80 -12.03
C PHE A 429 -9.12 -7.07 -11.48
N LYS A 430 -8.45 -6.04 -10.94
CA LYS A 430 -7.20 -6.19 -10.19
C LYS A 430 -7.39 -7.12 -9.00
N LYS A 431 -8.37 -6.85 -8.12
CA LYS A 431 -8.66 -7.68 -6.95
C LYS A 431 -9.05 -9.11 -7.33
N MET A 432 -9.80 -9.29 -8.41
CA MET A 432 -10.12 -10.64 -8.93
C MET A 432 -8.92 -11.39 -9.48
N ALA A 433 -8.02 -10.70 -10.18
CA ALA A 433 -6.79 -11.30 -10.67
C ALA A 433 -5.84 -11.67 -9.51
N ILE A 434 -5.69 -10.79 -8.50
CA ILE A 434 -4.93 -11.07 -7.27
C ILE A 434 -5.50 -12.31 -6.57
N LYS A 435 -6.81 -12.32 -6.31
CA LYS A 435 -7.51 -13.46 -5.67
C LYS A 435 -7.20 -14.77 -6.37
N LYS A 436 -7.32 -14.80 -7.70
CA LYS A 436 -7.08 -15.98 -8.54
C LYS A 436 -5.63 -16.43 -8.50
N VAL A 437 -4.70 -15.50 -8.74
CA VAL A 437 -3.29 -15.82 -9.00
C VAL A 437 -2.55 -16.20 -7.72
N PHE A 438 -2.82 -15.50 -6.62
CA PHE A 438 -2.19 -15.77 -5.33
C PHE A 438 -3.00 -16.76 -4.47
N ASN A 439 -4.13 -17.25 -4.98
CA ASN A 439 -5.03 -18.17 -4.29
C ASN A 439 -5.43 -17.68 -2.88
N ILE A 440 -5.68 -16.36 -2.76
CA ILE A 440 -6.07 -15.72 -1.51
C ILE A 440 -7.59 -15.79 -1.39
N THR A 441 -8.10 -16.29 -0.26
CA THR A 441 -9.55 -16.33 -0.01
C THR A 441 -10.01 -15.26 0.98
N ASN A 442 -9.11 -14.81 1.87
CA ASN A 442 -9.41 -13.80 2.88
C ASN A 442 -9.52 -12.41 2.26
N TYR A 443 -10.60 -11.68 2.59
CA TYR A 443 -10.85 -10.35 2.04
C TYR A 443 -9.75 -9.33 2.41
N ASP A 444 -9.41 -9.21 3.69
CA ASP A 444 -8.43 -8.23 4.17
C ASP A 444 -7.04 -8.44 3.57
N GLU A 445 -6.67 -9.70 3.32
CA GLU A 445 -5.42 -10.05 2.64
C GLU A 445 -5.44 -9.60 1.17
N ILE A 446 -6.56 -9.77 0.46
CA ILE A 446 -6.73 -9.26 -0.91
C ILE A 446 -6.59 -7.73 -0.93
N ILE A 447 -7.19 -7.03 0.04
CA ILE A 447 -7.07 -5.57 0.15
C ILE A 447 -5.63 -5.16 0.40
N LYS A 448 -4.91 -5.79 1.34
CA LYS A 448 -3.48 -5.50 1.57
C LYS A 448 -2.62 -5.73 0.32
N TYR A 449 -2.88 -6.79 -0.44
CA TYR A 449 -2.19 -7.04 -1.71
C TYR A 449 -2.55 -5.99 -2.77
N SER A 450 -3.82 -5.58 -2.84
CA SER A 450 -4.31 -4.53 -3.73
C SER A 450 -3.67 -3.18 -3.42
N ASP A 451 -3.59 -2.79 -2.15
CA ASP A 451 -2.96 -1.53 -1.73
C ASP A 451 -1.47 -1.52 -2.04
N SER A 452 -0.78 -2.64 -1.77
CA SER A 452 0.62 -2.80 -2.14
C SER A 452 0.84 -2.79 -3.65
N PHE A 453 -0.11 -3.31 -4.44
CA PHE A 453 -0.08 -3.23 -5.89
C PHE A 453 -0.20 -1.78 -6.35
N ASP A 454 -1.11 -1.02 -5.74
CA ASP A 454 -1.34 0.38 -6.09
C ASP A 454 -0.09 1.22 -5.82
N LEU A 455 0.55 1.06 -4.66
CA LEU A 455 1.84 1.74 -4.38
C LEU A 455 2.90 1.43 -5.44
N PHE A 456 2.99 0.18 -5.87
CA PHE A 456 3.93 -0.24 -6.92
C PHE A 456 3.57 0.33 -8.30
N ALA A 457 2.31 0.21 -8.72
CA ALA A 457 1.81 0.66 -10.02
C ALA A 457 1.76 2.19 -10.14
N MET A 458 1.60 2.88 -9.01
CA MET A 458 1.53 4.32 -8.96
C MET A 458 2.91 4.97 -9.05
N ASN A 459 3.96 4.31 -8.57
CA ASN A 459 5.28 4.91 -8.43
C ASN A 459 5.84 5.38 -9.80
N PRO A 460 5.90 6.70 -10.05
CA PRO A 460 6.35 7.25 -11.33
C PRO A 460 7.88 7.24 -11.46
N THR A 461 8.64 6.86 -10.43
CA THR A 461 10.11 6.73 -10.49
C THR A 461 10.58 5.33 -10.84
N ASN A 462 9.67 4.35 -10.93
CA ASN A 462 9.98 3.03 -11.45
C ASN A 462 10.61 3.11 -12.86
N ILE A 463 11.72 2.41 -13.06
CA ILE A 463 12.50 2.38 -14.30
C ILE A 463 12.46 0.99 -14.93
N ILE A 464 12.60 -0.07 -14.13
CA ILE A 464 12.67 -1.46 -14.61
C ILE A 464 11.38 -1.80 -15.35
N THR A 465 10.22 -1.64 -14.70
CA THR A 465 8.89 -1.96 -15.25
C THR A 465 8.53 -1.17 -16.50
N LYS A 466 9.08 0.03 -16.67
CA LYS A 466 8.92 0.83 -17.90
C LYS A 466 9.83 0.36 -19.04
N GLY A 467 10.95 -0.25 -18.71
CA GLY A 467 11.94 -0.74 -19.68
C GLY A 467 11.73 -2.18 -20.15
N ILE A 468 10.94 -2.98 -19.42
CA ILE A 468 10.71 -4.40 -19.74
C ILE A 468 9.32 -4.62 -20.36
N PHE A 469 9.26 -5.51 -21.35
CA PHE A 469 8.02 -5.90 -22.02
C PHE A 469 7.42 -7.15 -21.38
N VAL A 470 6.09 -7.19 -21.27
CA VAL A 470 5.34 -8.32 -20.67
C VAL A 470 5.58 -9.62 -21.41
N PHE A 471 5.71 -9.57 -22.74
CA PHE A 471 5.80 -10.75 -23.60
C PHE A 471 7.24 -11.15 -23.94
N ASP A 472 8.23 -10.39 -23.48
CA ASP A 472 9.63 -10.75 -23.68
C ASP A 472 10.02 -11.93 -22.75
N GLU A 473 11.05 -12.67 -23.16
CA GLU A 473 11.67 -13.75 -22.36
C GLU A 473 12.97 -13.28 -21.67
N GLY A 474 13.29 -11.99 -21.78
CA GLY A 474 14.43 -11.37 -21.12
C GLY A 474 14.44 -11.62 -19.61
N ASN A 475 15.60 -12.03 -19.09
CA ASN A 475 15.82 -12.19 -17.66
C ASN A 475 16.09 -10.82 -17.02
N VAL A 476 15.14 -10.34 -16.21
CA VAL A 476 15.21 -9.02 -15.56
C VAL A 476 16.43 -8.89 -14.64
N ALA A 477 16.79 -9.92 -13.90
CA ALA A 477 18.01 -9.92 -13.08
C ALA A 477 19.27 -9.68 -13.93
N LYS A 478 19.37 -10.31 -15.11
CA LYS A 478 20.48 -10.07 -16.05
C LYS A 478 20.50 -8.64 -16.58
N ILE A 479 19.34 -8.03 -16.83
CA ILE A 479 19.24 -6.62 -17.24
C ILE A 479 19.82 -5.71 -16.14
N ILE A 480 19.45 -5.95 -14.88
CA ILE A 480 19.97 -5.20 -13.72
C ILE A 480 21.50 -5.38 -13.62
N ILE A 481 21.99 -6.63 -13.63
CA ILE A 481 23.43 -6.94 -13.55
C ILE A 481 24.21 -6.21 -14.64
N ASN A 482 23.75 -6.29 -15.90
CA ASN A 482 24.45 -5.66 -17.02
C ASN A 482 24.44 -4.13 -16.92
N LYS A 483 23.35 -3.52 -16.45
CA LYS A 483 23.26 -2.06 -16.28
C LYS A 483 24.29 -1.56 -15.26
N TYR A 484 24.39 -2.23 -14.12
CA TYR A 484 25.23 -1.81 -13.00
C TYR A 484 26.69 -2.23 -13.11
N ARG A 485 26.97 -3.27 -13.92
CA ARG A 485 28.34 -3.59 -14.35
C ARG A 485 29.03 -2.40 -15.02
N LEU A 486 28.29 -1.63 -15.83
CA LEU A 486 28.81 -0.40 -16.46
C LEU A 486 29.13 0.71 -15.45
N ASP A 487 28.51 0.65 -14.26
CA ASP A 487 28.70 1.61 -13.16
C ASP A 487 29.72 1.09 -12.12
N ASN A 488 30.56 0.10 -12.49
CA ASN A 488 31.54 -0.57 -11.62
C ASN A 488 30.95 -1.28 -10.39
N ILE A 489 29.68 -1.70 -10.45
CA ILE A 489 29.04 -2.44 -9.36
C ILE A 489 28.98 -3.93 -9.71
N ASN A 490 29.54 -4.76 -8.82
CA ASN A 490 29.58 -6.20 -8.95
C ASN A 490 28.29 -6.83 -8.42
N LEU A 491 27.49 -7.36 -9.35
CA LEU A 491 26.25 -8.10 -9.06
C LEU A 491 26.33 -9.49 -9.69
N THR A 492 25.79 -10.49 -8.98
CA THR A 492 25.65 -11.86 -9.47
C THR A 492 24.18 -12.25 -9.58
N GLU A 493 23.88 -13.30 -10.35
CA GLU A 493 22.51 -13.83 -10.44
C GLU A 493 22.00 -14.35 -9.08
N GLU A 494 22.89 -14.90 -8.25
CA GLU A 494 22.57 -15.38 -6.90
C GLU A 494 22.03 -14.25 -6.01
N MET A 495 22.62 -13.05 -6.08
CA MET A 495 22.17 -11.88 -5.32
C MET A 495 20.78 -11.36 -5.73
N LEU A 496 20.25 -11.83 -6.87
CA LEU A 496 18.96 -11.42 -7.42
C LEU A 496 18.00 -12.61 -7.62
N ALA A 497 18.32 -13.76 -7.02
CA ALA A 497 17.60 -15.03 -7.23
C ALA A 497 16.22 -15.03 -6.58
N ASP A 498 16.10 -14.43 -5.39
CA ASP A 498 14.86 -14.32 -4.64
C ASP A 498 14.83 -13.06 -3.74
N GLU A 499 13.69 -12.82 -3.10
CA GLU A 499 13.46 -11.66 -2.23
C GLU A 499 14.44 -11.58 -1.04
N SER A 500 14.85 -12.72 -0.47
CA SER A 500 15.81 -12.76 0.64
C SER A 500 17.19 -12.32 0.18
N GLU A 501 17.65 -12.80 -0.97
CA GLU A 501 18.95 -12.41 -1.53
C GLU A 501 18.99 -10.94 -1.95
N VAL A 502 17.90 -10.42 -2.51
CA VAL A 502 17.79 -8.98 -2.82
C VAL A 502 17.79 -8.14 -1.55
N THR A 503 17.16 -8.62 -0.46
CA THR A 503 17.19 -7.95 0.85
C THR A 503 18.60 -7.90 1.41
N ASN A 504 19.35 -9.02 1.35
CA ASN A 504 20.75 -9.07 1.76
C ASN A 504 21.63 -8.10 0.95
N LEU A 505 21.38 -7.99 -0.36
CA LEU A 505 22.07 -7.03 -1.22
C LEU A 505 21.72 -5.57 -0.84
N LEU A 506 20.45 -5.28 -0.59
CA LEU A 506 19.98 -3.98 -0.12
C LEU A 506 20.65 -3.57 1.20
N GLU A 507 20.84 -4.50 2.13
CA GLU A 507 21.56 -4.23 3.38
C GLU A 507 23.01 -3.82 3.13
N LYS A 508 23.73 -4.49 2.23
CA LYS A 508 25.11 -4.13 1.84
C LYS A 508 25.16 -2.76 1.18
N VAL A 509 24.22 -2.47 0.27
CA VAL A 509 24.10 -1.16 -0.40
C VAL A 509 23.83 -0.06 0.63
N ASN A 510 22.85 -0.24 1.51
CA ASN A 510 22.54 0.70 2.59
C ASN A 510 23.73 0.90 3.54
N TYR A 511 24.48 -0.15 3.86
CA TYR A 511 25.69 -0.06 4.68
C TYR A 511 26.74 0.87 4.05
N LEU A 512 27.05 0.74 2.76
CA LEU A 512 27.99 1.64 2.07
C LEU A 512 27.44 3.07 1.93
N LEU A 513 26.14 3.23 1.67
CA LEU A 513 25.50 4.56 1.62
C LEU A 513 25.57 5.27 2.98
N ARG A 514 25.38 4.54 4.08
CA ARG A 514 25.54 5.07 5.45
C ARG A 514 26.96 5.53 5.75
N ILE A 515 27.97 4.78 5.30
CA ILE A 515 29.37 5.21 5.41
C ILE A 515 29.55 6.58 4.75
N ASN A 516 29.09 6.74 3.51
CA ASN A 516 29.16 8.02 2.79
C ASN A 516 28.45 9.16 3.54
N VAL A 517 27.25 8.91 4.08
CA VAL A 517 26.51 9.92 4.88
C VAL A 517 27.29 10.32 6.13
N ILE A 518 27.90 9.37 6.84
CA ILE A 518 28.71 9.65 8.03
C ILE A 518 29.95 10.46 7.66
N GLU A 519 30.66 10.06 6.61
CA GLU A 519 31.91 10.71 6.17
C GLU A 519 31.70 12.13 5.64
N LYS A 520 30.57 12.40 4.99
CA LYS A 520 30.19 13.76 4.55
C LYS A 520 29.61 14.62 5.67
N SER A 521 29.37 14.06 6.86
CA SER A 521 28.78 14.78 7.99
C SER A 521 29.83 15.48 8.88
N SER A 522 29.36 16.28 9.84
CA SER A 522 30.22 16.90 10.87
C SER A 522 30.53 16.00 12.07
N THR A 523 30.03 14.76 12.08
CA THR A 523 30.25 13.78 13.14
C THR A 523 31.15 12.63 12.66
N THR A 524 31.45 11.70 13.57
CA THR A 524 32.32 10.54 13.29
C THR A 524 31.70 9.27 13.86
N VAL A 525 32.15 8.11 13.39
CA VAL A 525 31.70 6.81 13.86
C VAL A 525 31.86 6.68 15.38
N GLU A 526 32.97 7.15 15.95
CA GLU A 526 33.25 7.12 17.39
C GLU A 526 32.22 7.90 18.20
N LYS A 527 31.81 9.08 17.70
CA LYS A 527 30.83 9.93 18.37
C LYS A 527 29.46 9.27 18.36
N ILE A 528 29.04 8.71 17.23
CA ILE A 528 27.75 8.00 17.10
C ILE A 528 27.76 6.74 17.97
N TRP A 529 28.85 5.97 17.93
CA TRP A 529 29.05 4.82 18.80
C TRP A 529 28.95 5.23 20.28
N PHE A 530 29.63 6.30 20.70
CA PHE A 530 29.56 6.80 22.07
C PHE A 530 28.13 7.17 22.48
N ILE A 531 27.38 7.87 21.61
CA ILE A 531 25.96 8.17 21.84
C ILE A 531 25.16 6.88 22.06
N SER A 532 25.35 5.86 21.20
CA SER A 532 24.64 4.58 21.32
C SER A 532 24.95 3.85 22.63
N GLN A 533 26.21 3.85 23.08
CA GLN A 533 26.61 3.21 24.34
C GLN A 533 26.01 3.92 25.56
N VAL A 534 25.98 5.26 25.54
CA VAL A 534 25.33 6.03 26.61
C VAL A 534 23.84 5.74 26.67
N GLU A 535 23.16 5.58 25.53
CA GLU A 535 21.73 5.25 25.51
C GLU A 535 21.46 3.81 26.00
N LYS A 536 22.30 2.84 25.63
CA LYS A 536 22.27 1.48 26.19
C LYS A 536 22.37 1.47 27.72
N ILE A 537 23.29 2.27 28.28
CA ILE A 537 23.44 2.41 29.74
C ILE A 537 22.16 3.00 30.37
N LYS A 538 21.59 4.06 29.80
CA LYS A 538 20.34 4.66 30.31
C LYS A 538 19.18 3.66 30.29
N ASN A 539 19.07 2.86 29.23
CA ASN A 539 17.99 1.87 29.08
C ASN A 539 18.15 0.69 30.05
N ALA A 540 19.37 0.24 30.32
CA ALA A 540 19.64 -0.78 31.34
C ALA A 540 19.19 -0.30 32.73
N GLU A 541 19.53 0.93 33.12
CA GLU A 541 19.15 1.48 34.44
C GLU A 541 17.63 1.68 34.61
N LYS A 542 16.88 1.91 33.51
CA LYS A 542 15.41 1.98 33.56
C LYS A 542 14.74 0.63 33.79
N LYS A 543 15.41 -0.49 33.49
CA LYS A 543 14.89 -1.85 33.71
C LYS A 543 15.17 -2.38 35.12
N GLU A 544 16.14 -1.76 35.83
CA GLU A 544 16.52 -2.13 37.21
C GLU A 544 15.75 -1.35 38.29
N ASN A 545 14.99 -0.31 37.90
CA ASN A 545 14.02 0.39 38.76
C ASN A 545 12.60 -0.03 38.38
#